data_AF-A4SAH4-F1
#
_entry.id   AF-A4SAH4-F1
#
_cell.length_a   1.000
_cell.length_b   1.000
_cell.length_c   1.000
_cell.angle_alpha   90.00
_cell.angle_beta   90.00
_cell.angle_gamma   90.00
#
_symmetry.space_group_name_H-M   'P 1'
#
loop_
_entity.id
_entity.type
_entity.pdbx_description
1 polymer ?
#
loop_
_entity_poly.entity_id
_entity_poly.type
_entity_poly.pdbx_seq_one_letter_code
_entity_poly.pdbx_strand_id
1 'polypeptide(L)'
;MASDAVTWHVYVHKLRAWVPTEDTREKAPEEQEPTRPTLILVIRTQTGEFLSHAHGDDERGNVVYDEPTCEEVVEFLSRVAENPKVLNSSKKGDGEGTTAKPTRVAFACTATARALAGKSLEEWDSFDGCKYVNGCRDGVMAKIPSVRDVSFAPVPESVLRDVVRGQIEPQMRPSENDEVWGTQHLPGLMESIDGFTPRFGASLFGAAKAFAECGIRRKLERRRPVKIAYRLMLRDDVTMRLTCFVAFDGTFEDENFGFNVHKTLKDAQVAFEVEHGNEDVEPSLEGQTCMFSSAVETPFEDLDARDAHDWPLVAAEGEVGGVLWPLFFKIALDEESGDNLEISRPAIIELQAFELAMKAVAQLARRDEGFECAPAGENGDLTEVRKPRGPWTIKTSSFAAKGEEEEIEIEVSLPELAEMKANEYL
;
A
#
# COMPACT_ATOMS: atom_id res chain seq x y z
N MET A 1 51.17 2.73 -5.97
CA MET A 1 50.15 1.91 -6.65
C MET A 1 49.02 1.72 -5.66
N ALA A 2 47.87 2.36 -5.87
CA ALA A 2 46.71 2.13 -5.02
C ALA A 2 46.34 0.65 -5.17
N SER A 3 46.30 -0.12 -4.08
CA SER A 3 45.62 -1.41 -4.17
C SER A 3 44.16 -1.10 -4.47
N ASP A 4 43.64 -1.56 -5.60
CA ASP A 4 42.22 -1.37 -5.93
C ASP A 4 41.38 -1.96 -4.78
N ALA A 5 40.85 -1.07 -3.93
CA ALA A 5 40.03 -1.47 -2.80
C ALA A 5 38.78 -2.14 -3.37
N VAL A 6 38.57 -3.41 -3.05
CA VAL A 6 37.37 -4.16 -3.45
C VAL A 6 36.28 -3.82 -2.44
N THR A 7 35.14 -3.37 -2.95
CA THR A 7 34.02 -2.91 -2.12
C THR A 7 32.80 -3.72 -2.44
N TRP A 8 32.20 -4.31 -1.41
CA TRP A 8 30.92 -4.97 -1.50
C TRP A 8 29.84 -4.08 -0.90
N HIS A 9 28.79 -3.83 -1.66
CA HIS A 9 27.55 -3.27 -1.13
C HIS A 9 26.62 -4.43 -0.78
N VAL A 10 26.13 -4.45 0.45
CA VAL A 10 25.25 -5.49 0.97
C VAL A 10 23.92 -4.85 1.31
N TYR A 11 22.91 -5.15 0.50
CA TYR A 11 21.56 -4.66 0.69
C TYR A 11 20.72 -5.78 1.30
N VAL A 12 20.27 -5.56 2.53
CA VAL A 12 19.32 -6.46 3.19
C VAL A 12 17.92 -5.89 3.00
N HIS A 13 17.25 -6.39 1.96
CA HIS A 13 16.06 -5.79 1.40
C HIS A 13 14.84 -6.69 1.53
N LYS A 14 13.87 -6.29 2.36
CA LYS A 14 12.54 -6.90 2.41
C LYS A 14 11.86 -6.75 1.05
N LEU A 15 11.61 -7.87 0.37
CA LEU A 15 11.04 -7.92 -0.97
C LEU A 15 9.55 -7.59 -0.96
N ARG A 16 9.00 -7.19 -2.11
CA ARG A 16 7.56 -7.03 -2.31
C ARG A 16 6.87 -8.33 -2.67
N ALA A 17 7.55 -9.35 -3.18
CA ALA A 17 6.85 -10.58 -3.53
C ALA A 17 6.43 -11.35 -2.27
N TRP A 18 5.19 -11.85 -2.26
CA TRP A 18 4.77 -12.89 -1.32
C TRP A 18 5.32 -14.23 -1.79
N VAL A 19 5.87 -15.00 -0.85
CA VAL A 19 6.15 -16.43 -1.04
C VAL A 19 5.39 -17.20 0.04
N PRO A 20 4.87 -18.40 -0.26
CA PRO A 20 4.30 -19.25 0.77
C PRO A 20 5.38 -19.57 1.82
N THR A 21 4.99 -19.58 3.09
CA THR A 21 5.87 -20.11 4.15
C THR A 21 6.23 -21.57 3.86
N GLU A 22 7.37 -22.05 4.38
CA GLU A 22 7.74 -23.47 4.27
C GLU A 22 6.61 -24.38 4.79
N ASP A 23 5.94 -23.98 5.86
CA ASP A 23 4.86 -24.75 6.51
C ASP A 23 3.56 -24.79 5.70
N THR A 24 3.30 -23.78 4.86
CA THR A 24 2.08 -23.72 4.06
C THR A 24 2.29 -24.00 2.59
N ARG A 25 3.53 -24.20 2.12
CA ARG A 25 3.85 -24.40 0.69
C ARG A 25 3.19 -25.62 0.06
N GLU A 26 2.87 -26.63 0.86
CA GLU A 26 2.16 -27.83 0.42
C GLU A 26 0.62 -27.72 0.52
N LYS A 27 0.11 -26.63 1.11
CA LYS A 27 -1.34 -26.36 1.22
C LYS A 27 -1.90 -25.75 -0.06
N ALA A 28 -3.23 -25.77 -0.17
CA ALA A 28 -3.94 -25.09 -1.24
C ALA A 28 -3.65 -23.57 -1.22
N PRO A 29 -3.58 -22.87 -2.38
CA PRO A 29 -3.24 -21.44 -2.45
C PRO A 29 -4.00 -20.54 -1.48
N GLU A 30 -5.28 -20.83 -1.27
CA GLU A 30 -6.18 -20.13 -0.34
C GLU A 30 -5.84 -20.32 1.15
N GLU A 31 -5.06 -21.34 1.50
CA GLU A 31 -4.58 -21.63 2.86
C GLU A 31 -3.09 -21.27 3.06
N GLN A 32 -2.45 -20.72 2.03
CA GLN A 32 -1.05 -20.32 2.11
C GLN A 32 -0.92 -19.01 2.87
N GLU A 33 -0.28 -19.06 4.04
CA GLU A 33 0.09 -17.84 4.74
C GLU A 33 1.20 -17.15 3.95
N PRO A 34 0.94 -15.93 3.44
CA PRO A 34 1.90 -15.26 2.60
C PRO A 34 2.99 -14.67 3.52
N THR A 35 4.27 -14.87 3.17
CA THR A 35 5.40 -14.23 3.86
C THR A 35 6.24 -13.42 2.89
N ARG A 36 6.73 -12.27 3.34
CA ARG A 36 7.62 -11.42 2.55
C ARG A 36 9.06 -11.77 2.89
N PRO A 37 9.79 -12.40 1.97
CA PRO A 37 11.15 -12.76 2.25
C PRO A 37 12.04 -11.51 2.17
N THR A 38 13.15 -11.56 2.88
CA THR A 38 14.24 -10.61 2.77
C THR A 38 15.30 -11.15 1.82
N LEU A 39 15.69 -10.33 0.84
CA LEU A 39 16.81 -10.55 -0.04
C LEU A 39 18.09 -9.99 0.58
N ILE A 40 19.15 -10.79 0.65
CA ILE A 40 20.51 -10.33 0.92
C ILE A 40 21.23 -10.21 -0.43
N LEU A 41 21.23 -8.99 -0.99
CA LEU A 41 21.86 -8.70 -2.27
C LEU A 41 23.27 -8.16 -2.06
N VAL A 42 24.28 -8.92 -2.48
CA VAL A 42 25.69 -8.50 -2.44
C VAL A 42 26.12 -8.06 -3.83
N ILE A 43 26.56 -6.82 -3.97
CA ILE A 43 27.05 -6.25 -5.23
C ILE A 43 28.52 -5.89 -5.08
N ARG A 44 29.39 -6.42 -5.96
CA ARG A 44 30.75 -5.89 -6.12
C ARG A 44 30.67 -4.62 -6.95
N THR A 45 31.01 -3.48 -6.37
CA THR A 45 30.78 -2.17 -7.00
C THR A 45 31.67 -1.92 -8.22
N GLN A 46 32.86 -2.52 -8.25
CA GLN A 46 33.82 -2.34 -9.35
C GLN A 46 33.33 -2.98 -10.66
N THR A 47 32.58 -4.08 -10.56
CA THR A 47 32.18 -4.91 -11.71
C THR A 47 30.68 -4.96 -11.92
N GLY A 48 29.87 -4.60 -10.91
CA GLY A 48 28.42 -4.78 -10.93
C GLY A 48 27.97 -6.23 -10.75
N GLU A 49 28.88 -7.14 -10.41
CA GLU A 49 28.57 -8.56 -10.18
C GLU A 49 27.70 -8.74 -8.94
N PHE A 50 26.65 -9.54 -9.06
CA PHE A 50 25.82 -9.97 -7.93
C PHE A 50 26.38 -11.26 -7.38
N LEU A 51 26.74 -11.25 -6.10
CA LEU A 51 27.43 -12.35 -5.45
C LEU A 51 26.47 -13.12 -4.53
N SER A 52 26.62 -14.43 -4.56
CA SER A 52 26.04 -15.39 -3.61
C SER A 52 27.11 -16.44 -3.28
N HIS A 53 26.75 -17.47 -2.50
CA HIS A 53 27.57 -18.66 -2.34
C HIS A 53 26.97 -19.85 -3.11
N ALA A 54 27.78 -20.87 -3.39
CA ALA A 54 27.25 -22.14 -3.91
C ALA A 54 26.36 -22.80 -2.84
N HIS A 55 25.16 -23.28 -3.22
CA HIS A 55 24.24 -23.94 -2.30
C HIS A 55 24.66 -25.40 -2.08
N GLY A 56 24.80 -25.82 -0.82
CA GLY A 56 24.58 -27.21 -0.42
C GLY A 56 23.07 -27.52 -0.27
N ASP A 57 22.71 -28.80 -0.19
CA ASP A 57 21.31 -29.26 -0.11
C ASP A 57 20.52 -28.66 1.07
N ASP A 58 21.20 -28.21 2.14
CA ASP A 58 20.60 -27.64 3.36
C ASP A 58 20.90 -26.13 3.56
N GLU A 59 21.44 -25.43 2.55
CA GLU A 59 21.87 -24.05 2.73
C GLU A 59 20.82 -23.02 2.31
N ARG A 60 20.40 -22.17 3.25
CA ARG A 60 19.59 -20.97 2.98
C ARG A 60 20.31 -20.08 1.96
N GLY A 61 19.61 -19.72 0.90
CA GLY A 61 20.16 -18.87 -0.15
C GLY A 61 20.17 -17.39 0.21
N ASN A 62 20.26 -16.55 -0.81
CA ASN A 62 20.19 -15.09 -0.68
C ASN A 62 18.78 -14.57 -0.38
N VAL A 63 17.77 -15.44 -0.29
CA VAL A 63 16.38 -15.12 0.03
C VAL A 63 16.02 -15.86 1.31
N VAL A 64 15.64 -15.12 2.35
CA VAL A 64 15.29 -15.63 3.68
C VAL A 64 13.88 -15.19 4.04
N TYR A 65 13.04 -16.08 4.57
CA TYR A 65 11.62 -15.77 4.82
C TYR A 65 11.43 -14.74 5.93
N ASP A 66 12.21 -14.85 7.00
CA ASP A 66 12.23 -13.90 8.11
C ASP A 66 13.28 -12.81 7.90
N GLU A 67 13.13 -11.69 8.62
CA GLU A 67 14.17 -10.68 8.64
C GLU A 67 15.45 -11.25 9.28
N PRO A 68 16.58 -11.32 8.54
CA PRO A 68 17.76 -12.01 9.02
C PRO A 68 18.40 -11.26 10.19
N THR A 69 18.92 -12.02 11.13
CA THR A 69 19.76 -11.50 12.21
C THR A 69 21.12 -11.03 11.66
N CYS A 70 21.83 -10.20 12.42
CA CYS A 70 23.19 -9.79 12.03
C CYS A 70 24.15 -10.98 11.96
N GLU A 71 23.97 -11.99 12.80
CA GLU A 71 24.76 -13.22 12.79
C GLU A 71 24.56 -14.01 11.49
N GLU A 72 23.30 -14.18 11.05
CA GLU A 72 22.98 -14.84 9.78
C GLU A 72 23.56 -14.10 8.57
N VAL A 73 23.49 -12.76 8.56
CA VAL A 73 24.09 -11.94 7.49
C VAL A 73 25.61 -12.08 7.47
N VAL A 74 26.27 -12.06 8.63
CA VAL A 74 27.73 -12.27 8.73
C VAL A 74 28.12 -13.64 8.22
N GLU A 75 27.38 -14.68 8.60
CA GLU A 75 27.63 -16.04 8.15
C GLU A 75 27.45 -16.18 6.64
N PHE A 76 26.37 -15.63 6.08
CA PHE A 76 26.15 -15.57 4.64
C PHE A 76 27.32 -14.92 3.92
N LEU A 77 27.77 -13.74 4.36
CA LEU A 77 28.91 -13.04 3.75
C LEU A 77 30.23 -13.82 3.85
N SER A 78 30.45 -14.52 4.96
CA SER A 78 31.61 -15.40 5.13
C SER A 78 31.62 -16.49 4.06
N ARG A 79 30.48 -17.14 3.82
CA ARG A 79 30.32 -18.18 2.80
C ARG A 79 30.52 -17.63 1.39
N VAL A 80 29.97 -16.43 1.10
CA VAL A 80 30.20 -15.74 -0.18
C VAL A 80 31.69 -15.44 -0.40
N ALA A 81 32.42 -15.04 0.65
CA ALA A 81 33.85 -14.76 0.57
C ALA A 81 34.74 -16.00 0.43
N GLU A 82 34.25 -17.16 0.86
CA GLU A 82 34.92 -18.45 0.71
C GLU A 82 34.67 -19.06 -0.68
N ASN A 83 33.41 -19.09 -1.13
CA ASN A 83 32.99 -19.74 -2.37
C ASN A 83 32.03 -18.84 -3.18
N PRO A 84 32.51 -17.77 -3.83
CA PRO A 84 31.65 -16.80 -4.52
C PRO A 84 31.03 -17.39 -5.79
N LYS A 85 29.72 -17.23 -5.91
CA LYS A 85 28.92 -17.50 -7.12
C LYS A 85 28.38 -16.19 -7.69
N VAL A 86 28.55 -15.97 -9.00
CA VAL A 86 28.02 -14.79 -9.69
C VAL A 86 26.63 -15.09 -10.25
N LEU A 87 25.62 -14.34 -9.82
CA LEU A 87 24.22 -14.56 -10.21
C LEU A 87 23.87 -13.94 -11.56
N ASN A 88 24.49 -12.82 -11.93
CA ASN A 88 24.19 -12.06 -13.14
C ASN A 88 25.21 -12.27 -14.27
N SER A 89 25.84 -13.46 -14.34
CA SER A 89 26.81 -13.76 -15.39
C SER A 89 26.13 -14.24 -16.68
N SER A 90 26.56 -13.72 -17.83
CA SER A 90 26.06 -14.12 -19.15
C SER A 90 26.64 -15.44 -19.68
N LYS A 91 27.57 -16.06 -18.94
CA LYS A 91 28.19 -17.34 -19.31
C LYS A 91 27.34 -18.48 -18.74
N LYS A 92 26.68 -19.24 -19.61
CA LYS A 92 26.05 -20.52 -19.24
C LYS A 92 27.12 -21.48 -18.72
N GLY A 93 26.99 -21.89 -17.46
CA GLY A 93 27.94 -22.75 -16.74
C GLY A 93 28.62 -21.94 -15.64
N ASP A 94 28.46 -22.40 -14.40
CA ASP A 94 28.92 -21.76 -13.15
C ASP A 94 30.19 -20.95 -13.35
N GLY A 95 30.03 -19.66 -13.60
CA GLY A 95 31.15 -18.75 -13.70
C GLY A 95 31.74 -18.66 -12.31
N GLU A 96 32.84 -19.38 -12.06
CA GLU A 96 33.67 -19.20 -10.86
C GLU A 96 33.86 -17.70 -10.67
N GLY A 97 33.22 -17.15 -9.64
CA GLY A 97 33.36 -15.74 -9.32
C GLY A 97 34.83 -15.48 -9.07
N THR A 98 35.35 -14.37 -9.59
CA THR A 98 36.74 -14.01 -9.31
C THR A 98 36.94 -13.87 -7.79
N THR A 99 37.95 -14.57 -7.26
CA THR A 99 38.25 -14.79 -5.82
C THR A 99 38.63 -13.55 -5.01
N ALA A 100 38.49 -12.34 -5.58
CA ALA A 100 38.92 -11.10 -4.93
C ALA A 100 38.02 -10.76 -3.73
N LYS A 101 38.52 -11.03 -2.53
CA LYS A 101 37.84 -10.75 -1.27
C LYS A 101 37.70 -9.25 -1.03
N PRO A 102 36.63 -8.80 -0.35
CA PRO A 102 36.40 -7.38 -0.12
C PRO A 102 37.41 -6.83 0.88
N THR A 103 37.80 -5.58 0.68
CA THR A 103 38.52 -4.76 1.66
C THR A 103 37.60 -3.79 2.40
N ARG A 104 36.42 -3.51 1.84
CA ARG A 104 35.35 -2.69 2.43
C ARG A 104 33.99 -3.36 2.20
N VAL A 105 33.13 -3.31 3.21
CA VAL A 105 31.73 -3.75 3.11
C VAL A 105 30.84 -2.58 3.51
N ALA A 106 29.88 -2.21 2.66
CA ALA A 106 28.93 -1.15 2.95
C ALA A 106 27.51 -1.72 3.02
N PHE A 107 26.77 -1.45 4.10
CA PHE A 107 25.42 -1.98 4.32
C PHE A 107 24.33 -0.94 4.08
N ALA A 108 23.18 -1.44 3.62
CA ALA A 108 21.89 -0.76 3.73
C ALA A 108 20.80 -1.78 4.02
N CYS A 109 19.79 -1.41 4.81
CA CYS A 109 18.55 -2.19 4.92
C CYS A 109 17.35 -1.44 4.36
N THR A 110 16.22 -2.11 4.14
CA THR A 110 14.97 -1.46 3.68
C THR A 110 14.66 -0.19 4.48
N ALA A 111 14.73 -0.24 5.82
CA ALA A 111 14.44 0.90 6.68
C ALA A 111 15.41 2.10 6.51
N THR A 112 16.64 1.85 6.05
CA THR A 112 17.67 2.89 5.89
C THR A 112 18.02 3.20 4.44
N ALA A 113 17.48 2.44 3.48
CA ALA A 113 17.76 2.55 2.05
C ALA A 113 17.45 3.94 1.48
N ARG A 114 16.55 4.70 2.14
CA ARG A 114 16.14 6.06 1.75
C ARG A 114 16.62 7.16 2.71
N ALA A 115 17.19 6.81 3.86
CA ALA A 115 17.43 7.77 4.95
C ALA A 115 18.36 8.93 4.57
N LEU A 116 19.24 8.74 3.58
CA LEU A 116 20.25 9.72 3.16
C LEU A 116 20.33 9.94 1.65
N ALA A 117 19.24 9.66 0.92
CA ALA A 117 19.18 9.94 -0.52
C ALA A 117 19.45 11.43 -0.79
N GLY A 118 20.41 11.73 -1.67
CA GLY A 118 20.80 13.11 -2.02
C GLY A 118 21.72 13.82 -1.00
N LYS A 119 22.18 13.13 0.05
CA LYS A 119 23.16 13.65 1.02
C LYS A 119 24.60 13.45 0.55
N SER A 120 25.55 14.12 1.20
CA SER A 120 26.97 14.03 0.88
C SER A 120 27.59 12.69 1.33
N LEU A 121 28.68 12.26 0.69
CA LEU A 121 29.45 11.06 1.07
C LEU A 121 29.91 11.09 2.54
N GLU A 122 30.25 12.26 3.06
CA GLU A 122 30.67 12.44 4.46
C GLU A 122 29.53 12.15 5.45
N GLU A 123 28.30 12.55 5.10
CA GLU A 123 27.09 12.21 5.88
C GLU A 123 26.77 10.71 5.79
N TRP A 124 27.09 10.05 4.68
CA TRP A 124 26.89 8.60 4.53
C TRP A 124 27.89 7.79 5.34
N ASP A 125 29.18 8.12 5.24
CA ASP A 125 30.26 7.39 5.93
C ASP A 125 30.14 7.49 7.46
N SER A 126 29.52 8.55 7.98
CA SER A 126 29.28 8.77 9.41
C SER A 126 27.91 8.27 9.91
N PHE A 127 27.07 7.72 9.03
CA PHE A 127 25.73 7.25 9.41
C PHE A 127 25.75 5.84 10.00
N ASP A 128 25.48 5.76 11.30
CA ASP A 128 25.41 4.51 12.07
C ASP A 128 23.96 4.11 12.39
N GLY A 129 22.96 4.70 11.72
CA GLY A 129 21.54 4.39 11.96
C GLY A 129 21.09 3.04 11.37
N CYS A 130 21.91 2.39 10.54
CA CYS A 130 21.60 1.10 9.96
C CYS A 130 21.97 -0.04 10.92
N LYS A 131 20.98 -0.89 11.26
CA LYS A 131 21.18 -1.99 12.20
C LYS A 131 22.29 -2.96 11.79
N TYR A 132 22.45 -3.22 10.49
CA TYR A 132 23.49 -4.14 9.98
C TYR A 132 24.88 -3.50 9.90
N VAL A 133 24.99 -2.16 9.85
CA VAL A 133 26.30 -1.52 9.98
C VAL A 133 26.85 -1.77 11.38
N ASN A 134 26.06 -1.48 12.42
CA ASN A 134 26.47 -1.70 13.81
C ASN A 134 26.60 -3.18 14.16
N GLY A 135 25.58 -3.98 13.84
CA GLY A 135 25.50 -5.37 14.29
C GLY A 135 26.42 -6.32 13.54
N CYS A 136 26.82 -6.02 12.30
CA CYS A 136 27.69 -6.90 11.52
C CYS A 136 29.17 -6.51 11.54
N ARG A 137 29.54 -5.29 11.97
CA ARG A 137 30.91 -4.74 11.86
C ARG A 137 31.98 -5.70 12.39
N ASP A 138 31.88 -6.09 13.65
CA ASP A 138 32.87 -6.96 14.30
C ASP A 138 32.86 -8.36 13.70
N GLY A 139 31.68 -8.91 13.42
CA GLY A 139 31.51 -10.24 12.84
C GLY A 139 32.12 -10.35 11.43
N VAL A 140 31.85 -9.37 10.57
CA VAL A 140 32.42 -9.30 9.21
C VAL A 140 33.94 -9.20 9.26
N MET A 141 34.49 -8.28 10.08
CA MET A 141 35.95 -8.12 10.18
C MET A 141 36.64 -9.36 10.75
N ALA A 142 36.00 -10.07 11.68
CA ALA A 142 36.53 -11.31 12.24
C ALA A 142 36.50 -12.49 11.26
N LYS A 143 35.40 -12.64 10.50
CA LYS A 143 35.19 -13.76 9.57
C LYS A 143 35.83 -13.54 8.19
N ILE A 144 36.00 -12.29 7.78
CA ILE A 144 36.57 -11.90 6.50
C ILE A 144 37.79 -10.99 6.76
N PRO A 145 38.98 -11.54 7.06
CA PRO A 145 40.13 -10.76 7.53
C PRO A 145 40.68 -9.72 6.54
N SER A 146 40.26 -9.77 5.28
CA SER A 146 40.61 -8.77 4.28
C SER A 146 39.85 -7.45 4.47
N VAL A 147 38.68 -7.49 5.13
CA VAL A 147 37.84 -6.31 5.38
C VAL A 147 38.48 -5.44 6.45
N ARG A 148 38.65 -4.16 6.11
CA ARG A 148 39.24 -3.14 7.00
C ARG A 148 38.24 -2.05 7.37
N ASP A 149 37.13 -1.97 6.64
CA ASP A 149 36.09 -0.97 6.84
C ASP A 149 34.69 -1.57 6.67
N VAL A 150 33.79 -1.20 7.58
CA VAL A 150 32.35 -1.51 7.51
C VAL A 150 31.57 -0.22 7.75
N SER A 151 30.86 0.22 6.71
CA SER A 151 30.20 1.52 6.66
C SER A 151 28.79 1.43 6.08
N PHE A 152 28.08 2.55 6.02
CA PHE A 152 26.78 2.66 5.36
C PHE A 152 26.94 3.07 3.89
N ALA A 153 26.05 2.59 3.02
CA ALA A 153 25.87 3.14 1.68
C ALA A 153 24.37 3.16 1.32
N PRO A 154 23.84 4.24 0.73
CA PRO A 154 22.45 4.25 0.26
C PRO A 154 22.28 3.29 -0.92
N VAL A 155 21.06 2.80 -1.10
CA VAL A 155 20.72 1.93 -2.24
C VAL A 155 20.48 2.81 -3.46
N PRO A 156 21.21 2.62 -4.58
CA PRO A 156 20.93 3.35 -5.82
C PRO A 156 19.51 3.06 -6.30
N GLU A 157 18.80 4.10 -6.75
CA GLU A 157 17.42 3.98 -7.22
C GLU A 157 17.29 2.98 -8.38
N SER A 158 18.29 2.93 -9.27
CA SER A 158 18.34 1.95 -10.37
C SER A 158 18.44 0.50 -9.89
N VAL A 159 19.11 0.24 -8.76
CA VAL A 159 19.15 -1.12 -8.19
C VAL A 159 17.76 -1.50 -7.66
N LEU A 160 17.07 -0.60 -6.97
CA LEU A 160 15.71 -0.87 -6.51
C LEU A 160 14.74 -1.04 -7.69
N ARG A 161 14.76 -0.11 -8.65
CA ARG A 161 13.81 -0.10 -9.77
C ARG A 161 14.09 -1.19 -10.80
N ASP A 162 15.33 -1.28 -11.30
CA ASP A 162 15.63 -2.09 -12.48
C ASP A 162 15.99 -3.53 -12.11
N VAL A 163 16.59 -3.75 -10.93
CA VAL A 163 17.04 -5.07 -10.49
C VAL A 163 16.00 -5.71 -9.57
N VAL A 164 15.75 -5.11 -8.39
CA VAL A 164 14.85 -5.72 -7.40
C VAL A 164 13.43 -5.80 -7.96
N ARG A 165 12.85 -4.66 -8.36
CA ARG A 165 11.48 -4.60 -8.88
C ARG A 165 11.36 -5.09 -10.33
N GLY A 166 12.36 -4.83 -11.16
CA GLY A 166 12.31 -5.15 -12.59
C GLY A 166 12.66 -6.60 -12.94
N GLN A 167 13.45 -7.29 -12.11
CA GLN A 167 13.98 -8.62 -12.45
C GLN A 167 13.72 -9.66 -11.36
N ILE A 168 13.92 -9.34 -10.08
CA ILE A 168 13.85 -10.32 -8.99
C ILE A 168 12.41 -10.57 -8.57
N GLU A 169 11.68 -9.53 -8.18
CA GLU A 169 10.31 -9.65 -7.66
C GLU A 169 9.33 -10.27 -8.66
N PRO A 170 9.38 -10.00 -9.98
CA PRO A 170 8.50 -10.65 -10.95
C PRO A 170 8.69 -12.17 -11.03
N GLN A 171 9.91 -12.67 -10.79
CA GLN A 171 10.21 -14.11 -10.83
C GLN A 171 9.74 -14.86 -9.57
N MET A 172 9.33 -14.12 -8.54
CA MET A 172 8.85 -14.67 -7.27
C MET A 172 7.33 -14.73 -7.19
N ARG A 173 6.62 -14.20 -8.19
CA ARG A 173 5.16 -14.33 -8.27
C ARG A 173 4.78 -15.79 -8.52
N PRO A 174 3.63 -16.26 -7.99
CA PRO A 174 2.99 -17.48 -8.48
C PRO A 174 2.92 -17.45 -10.02
N SER A 175 3.05 -18.62 -10.66
CA SER A 175 3.31 -18.76 -12.10
C SER A 175 2.32 -18.02 -13.02
N GLU A 176 2.78 -17.69 -14.24
CA GLU A 176 2.14 -16.91 -15.34
C GLU A 176 0.66 -17.20 -15.68
N ASN A 177 0.01 -18.22 -15.11
CA ASN A 177 -1.43 -18.42 -15.26
C ASN A 177 -2.28 -17.52 -14.36
N ASP A 178 -1.66 -16.80 -13.42
CA ASP A 178 -2.30 -15.85 -12.51
C ASP A 178 -1.96 -14.41 -12.95
N GLU A 179 -2.43 -13.99 -14.13
CA GLU A 179 -2.52 -12.55 -14.47
C GLU A 179 -3.56 -11.87 -13.56
N VAL A 180 -3.26 -11.80 -12.27
CA VAL A 180 -4.07 -11.05 -11.30
C VAL A 180 -3.61 -9.60 -11.40
N TRP A 181 -4.24 -8.87 -12.32
CA TRP A 181 -4.29 -7.41 -12.28
C TRP A 181 -4.99 -7.01 -10.99
N GLY A 182 -4.22 -6.83 -9.92
CA GLY A 182 -4.73 -6.49 -8.59
C GLY A 182 -4.10 -5.21 -8.04
N THR A 183 -4.64 -4.72 -6.92
CA THR A 183 -4.15 -3.51 -6.25
C THR A 183 -2.74 -3.65 -5.69
N GLN A 184 -2.25 -4.88 -5.52
CA GLN A 184 -0.87 -5.24 -5.10
C GLN A 184 0.26 -4.42 -5.75
N HIS A 185 0.07 -4.00 -7.01
CA HIS A 185 1.11 -3.32 -7.80
C HIS A 185 1.17 -1.81 -7.57
N LEU A 186 0.16 -1.25 -6.91
CA LEU A 186 0.13 0.18 -6.63
C LEU A 186 1.32 0.57 -5.73
N PRO A 187 1.97 1.72 -5.98
CA PRO A 187 3.01 2.21 -5.08
C PRO A 187 2.39 2.58 -3.72
N GLY A 188 3.17 2.51 -2.64
CA GLY A 188 2.70 2.91 -1.31
C GLY A 188 2.24 4.36 -1.20
N LEU A 189 1.25 4.63 -0.35
CA LEU A 189 0.70 5.95 -0.13
C LEU A 189 1.76 6.96 0.33
N MET A 190 2.65 6.56 1.24
CA MET A 190 3.73 7.43 1.74
C MET A 190 4.81 7.72 0.69
N GLU A 191 5.00 6.80 -0.25
CA GLU A 191 6.04 6.87 -1.26
C GLU A 191 5.61 7.59 -2.53
N SER A 192 4.32 7.58 -2.86
CA SER A 192 3.81 8.12 -4.12
C SER A 192 2.97 9.38 -3.99
N ILE A 193 2.61 9.81 -2.78
CA ILE A 193 1.69 10.94 -2.59
C ILE A 193 2.38 12.09 -1.86
N ASP A 194 2.62 13.16 -2.61
CA ASP A 194 3.19 14.38 -2.07
C ASP A 194 2.36 14.94 -0.90
N GLY A 195 3.02 15.16 0.23
CA GLY A 195 2.38 15.68 1.45
C GLY A 195 1.67 14.62 2.31
N PHE A 196 1.69 13.34 1.93
CA PHE A 196 1.22 12.27 2.80
C PHE A 196 2.15 12.09 4.00
N THR A 197 1.58 12.00 5.21
CA THR A 197 2.35 11.85 6.46
C THR A 197 1.83 10.69 7.30
N PRO A 198 2.64 10.12 8.21
CA PRO A 198 2.18 9.09 9.14
C PRO A 198 0.94 9.47 9.94
N ARG A 199 0.84 10.75 10.36
CA ARG A 199 -0.32 11.27 11.09
C ARG A 199 -1.58 11.32 10.23
N PHE A 200 -1.44 11.75 8.97
CA PHE A 200 -2.55 11.71 8.03
C PHE A 200 -2.98 10.27 7.72
N GLY A 201 -2.03 9.34 7.54
CA GLY A 201 -2.32 7.91 7.40
C GLY A 201 -3.12 7.35 8.56
N ALA A 202 -2.70 7.61 9.81
CA ALA A 202 -3.45 7.19 11.00
C ALA A 202 -4.89 7.75 11.03
N SER A 203 -5.05 9.01 10.60
CA SER A 203 -6.35 9.68 10.54
C SER A 203 -7.26 9.12 9.44
N LEU A 204 -6.71 8.85 8.25
CA LEU A 204 -7.40 8.26 7.11
C LEU A 204 -7.83 6.82 7.39
N PHE A 205 -6.91 5.99 7.89
CA PHE A 205 -7.19 4.60 8.26
C PHE A 205 -8.16 4.52 9.46
N GLY A 206 -8.03 5.44 10.43
CA GLY A 206 -9.01 5.58 11.51
C GLY A 206 -10.41 5.97 11.01
N ALA A 207 -10.50 6.83 10.00
CA ALA A 207 -11.77 7.20 9.36
C ALA A 207 -12.40 5.99 8.65
N ALA A 208 -11.60 5.24 7.88
CA ALA A 208 -12.04 4.01 7.21
C ALA A 208 -12.54 2.97 8.20
N LYS A 209 -11.80 2.75 9.29
CA LYS A 209 -12.22 1.86 10.38
C LYS A 209 -13.54 2.31 11.00
N ALA A 210 -13.66 3.58 11.37
CA ALA A 210 -14.87 4.10 12.00
C ALA A 210 -16.09 3.99 11.09
N PHE A 211 -15.89 4.16 9.77
CA PHE A 211 -16.90 3.99 8.75
C PHE A 211 -17.33 2.53 8.59
N ALA A 212 -16.38 1.61 8.48
CA ALA A 212 -16.62 0.18 8.46
C ALA A 212 -17.51 -0.29 9.64
N GLU A 213 -17.17 0.16 10.84
CA GLU A 213 -17.83 -0.27 12.08
C GLU A 213 -19.17 0.43 12.35
N CYS A 214 -19.52 1.51 11.64
CA CYS A 214 -20.72 2.30 11.97
C CYS A 214 -22.04 1.70 11.46
N GLY A 215 -21.99 0.62 10.68
CA GLY A 215 -23.19 -0.07 10.18
C GLY A 215 -24.05 0.77 9.23
N ILE A 216 -23.44 1.72 8.51
CA ILE A 216 -24.14 2.67 7.63
C ILE A 216 -25.04 1.98 6.60
N ARG A 217 -24.66 0.78 6.11
CA ARG A 217 -25.43 0.06 5.10
C ARG A 217 -26.85 -0.20 5.56
N ARG A 218 -27.05 -0.65 6.80
CA ARG A 218 -28.41 -0.87 7.35
C ARG A 218 -29.19 0.45 7.46
N LYS A 219 -28.49 1.55 7.77
CA LYS A 219 -29.11 2.87 7.90
C LYS A 219 -29.48 3.48 6.56
N LEU A 220 -28.74 3.25 5.48
CA LEU A 220 -28.96 3.90 4.17
C LEU A 220 -29.08 2.90 3.01
N GLU A 221 -29.58 1.69 3.28
CA GLU A 221 -29.63 0.58 2.32
C GLU A 221 -30.31 0.96 1.01
N ARG A 222 -31.48 1.59 1.09
CA ARG A 222 -32.30 1.98 -0.06
C ARG A 222 -32.13 3.45 -0.45
N ARG A 223 -31.14 4.13 0.15
CA ARG A 223 -31.00 5.58 0.01
C ARG A 223 -29.55 6.04 -0.08
N ARG A 224 -29.08 6.16 -1.31
CA ARG A 224 -27.77 6.71 -1.69
C ARG A 224 -27.93 7.63 -2.89
N PRO A 225 -27.00 8.56 -3.20
CA PRO A 225 -25.77 8.88 -2.47
C PRO A 225 -25.95 9.89 -1.33
N VAL A 226 -24.91 10.05 -0.51
CA VAL A 226 -24.79 11.11 0.51
C VAL A 226 -23.98 12.27 -0.07
N LYS A 227 -24.49 13.50 0.03
CA LYS A 227 -23.77 14.71 -0.37
C LYS A 227 -22.92 15.21 0.80
N ILE A 228 -21.63 15.40 0.55
CA ILE A 228 -20.65 15.95 1.49
C ILE A 228 -20.13 17.26 0.91
N ALA A 229 -20.18 18.34 1.68
CA ALA A 229 -19.62 19.63 1.29
C ALA A 229 -18.85 20.28 2.43
N TYR A 230 -17.66 20.79 2.16
CA TYR A 230 -16.83 21.46 3.16
C TYR A 230 -16.00 22.55 2.50
N ARG A 231 -15.50 23.48 3.33
CA ARG A 231 -14.58 24.52 2.89
C ARG A 231 -13.16 24.09 3.21
N LEU A 232 -12.30 24.13 2.20
CA LEU A 232 -10.88 23.90 2.33
C LEU A 232 -10.14 25.22 2.18
N MET A 233 -9.35 25.61 3.17
CA MET A 233 -8.46 26.76 3.08
C MET A 233 -7.14 26.31 2.45
N LEU A 234 -6.92 26.66 1.19
CA LEU A 234 -5.67 26.32 0.49
C LEU A 234 -4.53 27.24 0.93
N ARG A 235 -4.85 28.51 1.15
CA ARG A 235 -3.98 29.60 1.62
C ARG A 235 -4.81 30.60 2.43
N ASP A 236 -4.16 31.48 3.18
CA ASP A 236 -4.84 32.44 4.07
C ASP A 236 -5.85 33.36 3.36
N ASP A 237 -5.70 33.53 2.04
CA ASP A 237 -6.55 34.32 1.16
C ASP A 237 -7.40 33.48 0.18
N VAL A 238 -7.19 32.15 0.11
CA VAL A 238 -7.86 31.27 -0.84
C VAL A 238 -8.61 30.15 -0.12
N THR A 239 -9.94 30.23 -0.16
CA THR A 239 -10.84 29.18 0.31
C THR A 239 -11.61 28.58 -0.86
N MET A 240 -11.62 27.26 -0.97
CA MET A 240 -12.39 26.52 -1.96
C MET A 240 -13.50 25.73 -1.27
N ARG A 241 -14.72 25.76 -1.82
CA ARG A 241 -15.79 24.83 -1.39
C ARG A 241 -15.65 23.55 -2.20
N LEU A 242 -15.34 22.45 -1.52
CA LEU A 242 -15.37 21.12 -2.10
C LEU A 242 -16.74 20.50 -1.89
N THR A 243 -17.20 19.73 -2.88
CA THR A 243 -18.45 18.98 -2.80
C THR A 243 -18.22 17.64 -3.50
N CYS A 244 -18.58 16.56 -2.83
CA CYS A 244 -18.57 15.22 -3.38
C CYS A 244 -19.84 14.47 -3.00
N PHE A 245 -20.09 13.38 -3.73
CA PHE A 245 -21.23 12.50 -3.55
C PHE A 245 -20.69 11.11 -3.27
N VAL A 246 -21.08 10.55 -2.13
CA VAL A 246 -20.55 9.28 -1.67
C VAL A 246 -21.59 8.20 -1.87
N ALA A 247 -21.16 7.14 -2.54
CA ALA A 247 -21.83 5.86 -2.57
C ALA A 247 -21.00 4.83 -1.79
N PHE A 248 -21.61 3.74 -1.39
CA PHE A 248 -20.95 2.66 -0.68
C PHE A 248 -21.48 1.37 -1.28
N ASP A 249 -20.65 0.36 -1.51
CA ASP A 249 -21.04 -0.85 -2.26
C ASP A 249 -20.74 -2.10 -1.43
N GLY A 250 -21.54 -3.16 -1.67
CA GLY A 250 -21.38 -4.51 -1.10
C GLY A 250 -21.35 -4.62 0.44
N THR A 251 -21.03 -5.79 1.00
CA THR A 251 -21.16 -6.07 2.44
C THR A 251 -19.85 -6.56 3.07
N PHE A 252 -19.75 -6.39 4.40
CA PHE A 252 -18.71 -7.06 5.20
C PHE A 252 -18.84 -8.58 5.17
N GLU A 253 -20.06 -9.13 4.98
CA GLU A 253 -20.30 -10.57 4.94
C GLU A 253 -19.86 -11.19 3.61
N ASP A 254 -19.88 -10.39 2.53
CA ASP A 254 -19.47 -10.79 1.17
C ASP A 254 -18.02 -10.38 0.86
N GLU A 255 -17.27 -9.86 1.84
CA GLU A 255 -15.87 -9.39 1.72
C GLU A 255 -15.63 -8.39 0.57
N ASN A 256 -16.70 -7.81 0.04
CA ASN A 256 -16.68 -6.86 -1.07
C ASN A 256 -17.30 -5.56 -0.59
N PHE A 257 -16.64 -4.88 0.35
CA PHE A 257 -17.13 -3.62 0.91
C PHE A 257 -16.34 -2.44 0.36
N GLY A 258 -17.05 -1.52 -0.29
CA GLY A 258 -16.49 -0.35 -0.96
C GLY A 258 -17.08 0.98 -0.49
N PHE A 259 -16.27 2.03 -0.53
CA PHE A 259 -16.67 3.42 -0.37
C PHE A 259 -16.22 4.18 -1.61
N ASN A 260 -17.17 4.73 -2.36
CA ASN A 260 -16.93 5.41 -3.62
C ASN A 260 -17.21 6.90 -3.52
N VAL A 261 -16.29 7.71 -4.03
CA VAL A 261 -16.42 9.17 -4.07
C VAL A 261 -16.60 9.62 -5.51
N HIS A 262 -17.74 10.24 -5.79
CA HIS A 262 -18.08 10.80 -7.08
C HIS A 262 -18.06 12.33 -7.05
N LYS A 263 -17.67 12.92 -8.17
CA LYS A 263 -17.64 14.40 -8.35
C LYS A 263 -19.04 14.97 -8.55
N THR A 264 -19.96 14.21 -9.15
CA THR A 264 -21.31 14.68 -9.46
C THR A 264 -22.38 13.76 -8.87
N LEU A 265 -23.57 14.32 -8.64
CA LEU A 265 -24.74 13.55 -8.19
C LEU A 265 -25.15 12.50 -9.23
N LYS A 266 -25.00 12.82 -10.52
CA LYS A 266 -25.38 11.94 -11.62
C LYS A 266 -24.55 10.67 -11.62
N ASP A 267 -23.22 10.79 -11.50
CA ASP A 267 -22.32 9.63 -11.52
C ASP A 267 -22.58 8.71 -10.32
N ALA A 268 -22.84 9.31 -9.15
CA ALA A 268 -23.19 8.55 -7.95
C ALA A 268 -24.57 7.86 -8.05
N GLN A 269 -25.53 8.46 -8.77
CA GLN A 269 -26.83 7.84 -9.04
C GLN A 269 -26.68 6.66 -10.02
N VAL A 270 -25.88 6.84 -11.07
CA VAL A 270 -25.56 5.78 -12.04
C VAL A 270 -24.95 4.57 -11.36
N ALA A 271 -23.94 4.77 -10.50
CA ALA A 271 -23.32 3.69 -9.74
C ALA A 271 -24.34 2.93 -8.87
N PHE A 272 -25.23 3.66 -8.19
CA PHE A 272 -26.29 3.07 -7.38
C PHE A 272 -27.30 2.26 -8.22
N GLU A 273 -27.71 2.75 -9.39
CA GLU A 273 -28.64 2.04 -10.28
C GLU A 273 -28.04 0.74 -10.80
N VAL A 274 -26.76 0.74 -11.18
CA VAL A 274 -26.05 -0.46 -11.64
C VAL A 274 -25.89 -1.47 -10.50
N GLU A 275 -25.51 -1.06 -9.28
CA GLU A 275 -25.41 -1.95 -8.10
C GLU A 275 -26.74 -2.70 -7.85
N HIS A 276 -27.86 -2.06 -8.15
CA HIS A 276 -29.20 -2.62 -7.97
C HIS A 276 -29.73 -3.32 -9.22
N GLY A 277 -28.90 -3.59 -10.23
CA GLY A 277 -29.28 -4.40 -11.40
C GLY A 277 -30.00 -3.63 -12.51
N ASN A 278 -29.86 -2.31 -12.58
CA ASN A 278 -30.37 -1.55 -13.71
C ASN A 278 -29.49 -1.74 -14.96
N GLU A 279 -29.83 -2.72 -15.80
CA GLU A 279 -29.14 -2.99 -17.07
C GLU A 279 -29.34 -1.88 -18.13
N ASP A 280 -30.31 -0.97 -17.94
CA ASP A 280 -30.56 0.15 -18.86
C ASP A 280 -29.56 1.31 -18.67
N VAL A 281 -28.69 1.24 -17.67
CA VAL A 281 -27.70 2.28 -17.35
C VAL A 281 -26.30 1.73 -17.50
N GLU A 282 -25.48 2.42 -18.28
CA GLU A 282 -24.07 2.05 -18.45
C GLU A 282 -23.27 2.37 -17.18
N PRO A 283 -22.48 1.41 -16.65
CA PRO A 283 -21.62 1.66 -15.52
C PRO A 283 -20.57 2.73 -15.86
N SER A 284 -20.40 3.69 -14.96
CA SER A 284 -19.20 4.50 -14.96
C SER A 284 -18.07 3.66 -14.37
N LEU A 285 -17.11 3.27 -15.22
CA LEU A 285 -15.90 2.56 -14.79
C LEU A 285 -14.88 3.49 -14.13
N GLU A 286 -15.12 4.81 -14.17
CA GLU A 286 -14.22 5.80 -13.58
C GLU A 286 -14.67 6.20 -12.17
N GLY A 287 -13.76 6.15 -11.20
CA GLY A 287 -14.13 6.45 -9.82
C GLY A 287 -12.96 6.51 -8.86
N GLN A 288 -13.18 7.21 -7.75
CA GLN A 288 -12.32 7.10 -6.57
C GLN A 288 -12.94 6.06 -5.65
N THR A 289 -12.18 5.01 -5.35
CA THR A 289 -12.66 3.88 -4.54
C THR A 289 -11.77 3.65 -3.33
N CYS A 290 -12.40 3.42 -2.19
CA CYS A 290 -11.80 2.82 -1.01
C CYS A 290 -12.41 1.43 -0.83
N MET A 291 -11.64 0.38 -1.10
CA MET A 291 -12.05 -1.02 -0.93
C MET A 291 -11.47 -1.58 0.36
N PHE A 292 -12.20 -2.43 1.07
CA PHE A 292 -11.64 -3.19 2.19
C PHE A 292 -11.26 -4.58 1.69
N SER A 293 -10.02 -5.00 1.89
CA SER A 293 -9.52 -6.26 1.35
C SER A 293 -8.51 -6.93 2.28
N SER A 294 -8.05 -8.13 1.91
CA SER A 294 -7.07 -8.88 2.67
C SER A 294 -5.66 -8.29 2.54
N ALA A 295 -4.75 -8.73 3.41
CA ALA A 295 -3.35 -8.33 3.34
C ALA A 295 -2.68 -8.72 2.01
N VAL A 296 -3.19 -9.75 1.33
CA VAL A 296 -2.66 -10.22 0.04
C VAL A 296 -2.82 -9.12 -0.99
N GLU A 297 -4.02 -8.57 -1.13
CA GLU A 297 -4.44 -7.52 -2.08
C GLU A 297 -3.87 -6.13 -1.80
N THR A 298 -3.20 -5.96 -0.66
CA THR A 298 -2.75 -4.66 -0.17
C THR A 298 -1.32 -4.33 -0.64
N PRO A 299 -1.09 -3.11 -1.17
CA PRO A 299 0.25 -2.64 -1.48
C PRO A 299 1.22 -2.78 -0.31
N PHE A 300 2.38 -3.36 -0.58
CA PHE A 300 3.36 -3.74 0.42
C PHE A 300 3.87 -2.59 1.28
N GLU A 301 4.11 -1.45 0.65
CA GLU A 301 4.51 -0.23 1.36
C GLU A 301 3.43 0.28 2.31
N ASP A 302 2.15 0.06 2.02
CA ASP A 302 1.06 0.42 2.95
C ASP A 302 1.06 -0.52 4.16
N LEU A 303 1.37 -1.80 3.98
CA LEU A 303 1.56 -2.76 5.07
C LEU A 303 2.74 -2.33 5.97
N ASP A 304 3.90 -2.03 5.38
CA ASP A 304 5.10 -1.60 6.11
C ASP A 304 4.87 -0.27 6.83
N ALA A 305 4.21 0.69 6.18
CA ALA A 305 3.88 1.97 6.79
C ALA A 305 2.90 1.81 7.96
N ARG A 306 1.91 0.93 7.82
CA ARG A 306 1.02 0.56 8.93
C ARG A 306 1.81 -0.04 10.09
N ASP A 307 2.72 -0.98 9.84
CA ASP A 307 3.48 -1.65 10.90
C ASP A 307 4.44 -0.68 11.60
N ALA A 308 5.02 0.27 10.85
CA ALA A 308 5.92 1.28 11.39
C ALA A 308 5.20 2.40 12.16
N HIS A 309 3.89 2.60 11.92
CA HIS A 309 3.14 3.76 12.40
C HIS A 309 1.82 3.42 13.10
N ASP A 310 1.56 2.14 13.34
CA ASP A 310 0.38 1.59 14.01
C ASP A 310 -0.96 2.12 13.45
N TRP A 311 -1.09 2.17 12.12
CA TRP A 311 -2.33 2.64 11.50
C TRP A 311 -3.53 1.71 11.82
N PRO A 312 -4.71 2.26 12.18
CA PRO A 312 -5.85 1.45 12.58
C PRO A 312 -6.42 0.58 11.44
N LEU A 313 -6.72 -0.69 11.73
CA LEU A 313 -7.38 -1.61 10.80
C LEU A 313 -8.73 -2.10 11.34
N VAL A 314 -9.55 -2.64 10.45
CA VAL A 314 -10.86 -3.23 10.77
C VAL A 314 -10.66 -4.68 11.17
N ALA A 315 -11.21 -5.10 12.32
CA ALA A 315 -11.16 -6.51 12.71
C ALA A 315 -12.16 -7.32 11.87
N ALA A 316 -11.72 -8.46 11.33
CA ALA A 316 -12.52 -9.36 10.52
C ALA A 316 -12.11 -10.81 10.78
N GLU A 317 -13.04 -11.64 11.22
CA GLU A 317 -12.81 -13.07 11.45
C GLU A 317 -12.78 -13.81 10.10
N GLY A 318 -11.74 -14.62 9.86
CA GLY A 318 -11.54 -15.34 8.59
C GLY A 318 -10.47 -14.72 7.68
N GLU A 319 -10.15 -13.44 7.89
CA GLU A 319 -9.12 -12.74 7.12
C GLU A 319 -7.69 -13.05 7.57
N VAL A 320 -6.73 -12.91 6.66
CA VAL A 320 -5.31 -13.07 6.98
C VAL A 320 -4.89 -12.04 8.04
N GLY A 321 -4.48 -12.53 9.20
CA GLY A 321 -4.15 -11.69 10.36
C GLY A 321 -5.36 -11.14 11.12
N GLY A 322 -6.57 -11.60 10.81
CA GLY A 322 -7.82 -11.22 11.47
C GLY A 322 -8.27 -9.78 11.21
N VAL A 323 -7.81 -9.19 10.10
CA VAL A 323 -8.04 -7.78 9.78
C VAL A 323 -8.28 -7.52 8.29
N LEU A 324 -9.12 -6.52 8.01
CA LEU A 324 -9.31 -5.95 6.68
C LEU A 324 -8.52 -4.64 6.52
N TRP A 325 -7.96 -4.47 5.34
CA TRP A 325 -7.10 -3.37 4.93
C TRP A 325 -7.86 -2.41 4.02
N PRO A 326 -7.93 -1.10 4.35
CA PRO A 326 -8.51 -0.11 3.45
C PRO A 326 -7.53 0.25 2.32
N LEU A 327 -7.97 0.06 1.08
CA LEU A 327 -7.23 0.28 -0.15
C LEU A 327 -7.79 1.48 -0.89
N PHE A 328 -6.99 2.54 -1.00
CA PHE A 328 -7.38 3.76 -1.70
C PHE A 328 -6.77 3.78 -3.10
N PHE A 329 -7.63 3.81 -4.11
CA PHE A 329 -7.24 3.84 -5.52
C PHE A 329 -8.27 4.56 -6.38
N LYS A 330 -7.88 4.76 -7.63
CA LYS A 330 -8.75 5.24 -8.70
C LYS A 330 -8.79 4.22 -9.80
N ILE A 331 -9.97 4.10 -10.39
CA ILE A 331 -10.15 3.39 -11.65
C ILE A 331 -10.38 4.45 -12.73
N ALA A 332 -9.68 4.31 -13.86
CA ALA A 332 -9.89 5.09 -15.07
C ALA A 332 -9.85 4.15 -16.29
N LEU A 333 -10.39 4.62 -17.41
CA LEU A 333 -10.17 3.97 -18.70
C LEU A 333 -8.99 4.62 -19.40
N ASP A 334 -8.16 3.82 -20.06
CA ASP A 334 -7.06 4.31 -20.88
C ASP A 334 -7.57 5.31 -21.94
N GLU A 335 -7.01 6.51 -21.94
CA GLU A 335 -7.44 7.61 -22.82
C GLU A 335 -7.20 7.31 -24.31
N GLU A 336 -6.26 6.41 -24.66
CA GLU A 336 -5.95 6.06 -26.05
C GLU A 336 -6.84 4.96 -26.63
N SER A 337 -7.08 3.88 -25.88
CA SER A 337 -7.86 2.73 -26.36
C SER A 337 -9.31 2.72 -25.87
N GLY A 338 -9.61 3.30 -24.70
CA GLY A 338 -10.90 3.15 -24.02
C GLY A 338 -11.22 1.72 -23.54
N ASP A 339 -10.34 0.76 -23.83
CA ASP A 339 -10.56 -0.67 -23.62
C ASP A 339 -9.78 -1.21 -22.40
N ASN A 340 -8.72 -0.51 -21.97
CA ASN A 340 -7.88 -0.92 -20.85
C ASN A 340 -8.25 -0.19 -19.56
N LEU A 341 -8.31 -0.93 -18.45
CA LEU A 341 -8.58 -0.40 -17.12
C LEU A 341 -7.27 0.02 -16.44
N GLU A 342 -7.15 1.28 -16.06
CA GLU A 342 -6.02 1.82 -15.31
C GLU A 342 -6.38 1.95 -13.83
N ILE A 343 -5.54 1.38 -12.96
CA ILE A 343 -5.63 1.55 -11.50
C ILE A 343 -4.46 2.42 -11.02
N SER A 344 -4.77 3.53 -10.34
CA SER A 344 -3.75 4.48 -9.85
C SER A 344 -4.05 4.97 -8.43
N ARG A 345 -3.08 5.65 -7.79
CA ARG A 345 -3.27 6.24 -6.45
C ARG A 345 -4.01 7.57 -6.51
N PRO A 346 -4.90 7.87 -5.55
CA PRO A 346 -5.52 9.19 -5.46
C PRO A 346 -4.49 10.24 -5.04
N ALA A 347 -4.72 11.48 -5.43
CA ALA A 347 -3.96 12.63 -4.95
C ALA A 347 -4.33 12.96 -3.49
N ILE A 348 -3.48 13.72 -2.80
CA ILE A 348 -3.65 14.04 -1.37
C ILE A 348 -5.00 14.69 -1.05
N ILE A 349 -5.51 15.56 -1.94
CA ILE A 349 -6.80 16.23 -1.76
C ILE A 349 -8.00 15.26 -1.87
N GLU A 350 -7.83 14.16 -2.61
CA GLU A 350 -8.85 13.14 -2.79
C GLU A 350 -8.85 12.17 -1.60
N LEU A 351 -7.66 11.85 -1.09
CA LEU A 351 -7.54 11.14 0.20
C LEU A 351 -8.13 11.96 1.36
N GLN A 352 -7.98 13.28 1.34
CA GLN A 352 -8.67 14.14 2.32
C GLN A 352 -10.20 14.07 2.15
N ALA A 353 -10.69 14.01 0.90
CA ALA A 353 -12.12 13.83 0.66
C ALA A 353 -12.63 12.50 1.21
N PHE A 354 -11.88 11.39 1.02
CA PHE A 354 -12.16 10.10 1.66
C PHE A 354 -12.22 10.22 3.18
N GLU A 355 -11.16 10.76 3.80
CA GLU A 355 -11.04 10.92 5.25
C GLU A 355 -12.24 11.68 5.83
N LEU A 356 -12.53 12.88 5.30
CA LEU A 356 -13.58 13.75 5.80
C LEU A 356 -14.98 13.16 5.58
N ALA A 357 -15.20 12.54 4.42
CA ALA A 357 -16.48 11.94 4.12
C ALA A 357 -16.76 10.71 4.98
N MET A 358 -15.78 9.82 5.18
CA MET A 358 -15.91 8.66 6.09
C MET A 358 -16.15 9.12 7.53
N LYS A 359 -15.40 10.11 8.03
CA LYS A 359 -15.62 10.72 9.35
C LYS A 359 -17.04 11.27 9.50
N ALA A 360 -17.50 12.05 8.52
CA ALA A 360 -18.81 12.68 8.57
C ALA A 360 -19.96 11.65 8.59
N VAL A 361 -19.88 10.66 7.70
CA VAL A 361 -20.87 9.58 7.61
C VAL A 361 -20.87 8.73 8.89
N ALA A 362 -19.69 8.31 9.37
CA ALA A 362 -19.59 7.50 10.59
C ALA A 362 -20.11 8.24 11.83
N GLN A 363 -19.83 9.54 11.95
CA GLN A 363 -20.35 10.35 13.04
C GLN A 363 -21.87 10.48 12.98
N LEU A 364 -22.45 10.78 11.81
CA LEU A 364 -23.90 10.88 11.66
C LEU A 364 -24.61 9.55 11.87
N ALA A 365 -24.03 8.44 11.42
CA ALA A 365 -24.58 7.11 11.65
C ALA A 365 -24.75 6.82 13.15
N ARG A 366 -23.86 7.34 13.99
CA ARG A 366 -23.92 7.20 15.45
C ARG A 366 -24.89 8.18 16.12
N ARG A 367 -25.34 9.23 15.43
CA ARG A 367 -26.36 10.16 15.94
C ARG A 367 -27.75 9.62 15.64
N ASP A 368 -28.63 9.66 16.63
CA ASP A 368 -30.07 9.41 16.43
C ASP A 368 -30.77 10.70 15.97
N GLU A 369 -30.29 11.27 14.86
CA GLU A 369 -30.74 12.57 14.30
C GLU A 369 -31.47 12.38 12.96
N GLY A 370 -32.06 11.21 12.74
CA GLY A 370 -32.77 10.87 11.51
C GLY A 370 -31.85 10.68 10.31
N PHE A 371 -30.58 10.30 10.51
CA PHE A 371 -29.69 9.88 9.44
C PHE A 371 -29.92 8.40 9.09
N GLU A 372 -31.16 8.08 8.75
CA GLU A 372 -31.63 6.74 8.43
C GLU A 372 -32.54 6.80 7.19
N CYS A 373 -32.66 5.69 6.48
CA CYS A 373 -33.53 5.54 5.35
C CYS A 373 -34.98 5.62 5.84
N ALA A 374 -35.81 6.40 5.16
CA ALA A 374 -37.25 6.31 5.41
C ALA A 374 -37.73 4.88 5.06
N PRO A 375 -38.77 4.36 5.74
CA PRO A 375 -39.38 3.11 5.33
C PRO A 375 -39.97 3.26 3.92
N ALA A 376 -39.95 2.17 3.13
CA ALA A 376 -40.72 2.13 1.90
C ALA A 376 -42.22 2.17 2.23
N GLY A 377 -42.99 2.90 1.42
CA GLY A 377 -44.44 2.96 1.52
C GLY A 377 -45.12 1.65 1.11
N GLU A 378 -46.45 1.61 1.23
CA GLU A 378 -47.24 0.47 0.77
C GLU A 378 -46.92 0.13 -0.70
N ASN A 379 -46.80 -1.16 -1.02
CA ASN A 379 -46.40 -1.68 -2.33
C ASN A 379 -44.96 -1.33 -2.79
N GLY A 380 -44.06 -0.99 -1.87
CA GLY A 380 -42.67 -0.69 -2.20
C GLY A 380 -42.44 0.73 -2.71
N ASP A 381 -43.38 1.65 -2.46
CA ASP A 381 -43.22 3.06 -2.84
C ASP A 381 -41.97 3.68 -2.20
N LEU A 382 -41.06 4.18 -3.03
CA LEU A 382 -39.79 4.80 -2.61
C LEU A 382 -39.89 6.33 -2.51
N THR A 383 -41.07 6.94 -2.68
CA THR A 383 -41.23 8.40 -2.70
C THR A 383 -40.69 9.07 -1.44
N GLU A 384 -41.01 8.55 -0.25
CA GLU A 384 -40.48 9.07 1.01
C GLU A 384 -38.96 8.81 1.17
N VAL A 385 -38.48 7.67 0.67
CA VAL A 385 -37.05 7.31 0.69
C VAL A 385 -36.22 8.34 -0.07
N ARG A 386 -36.73 8.83 -1.20
CA ARG A 386 -36.02 9.73 -2.12
C ARG A 386 -36.03 11.20 -1.69
N LYS A 387 -36.86 11.59 -0.70
CA LYS A 387 -36.91 12.98 -0.23
C LYS A 387 -35.54 13.46 0.27
N PRO A 388 -35.22 14.75 0.07
CA PRO A 388 -34.02 15.32 0.65
C PRO A 388 -34.11 15.38 2.18
N ARG A 389 -32.98 15.20 2.86
CA ARG A 389 -32.86 15.30 4.33
C ARG A 389 -31.56 16.02 4.73
N GLY A 390 -31.57 16.61 5.92
CA GLY A 390 -30.53 17.53 6.38
C GLY A 390 -30.82 19.00 6.01
N PRO A 391 -29.81 19.86 5.94
CA PRO A 391 -28.39 19.58 6.15
C PRO A 391 -28.07 19.32 7.63
N TRP A 392 -27.12 18.42 7.87
CA TRP A 392 -26.47 18.24 9.17
C TRP A 392 -25.07 18.84 9.13
N THR A 393 -24.61 19.34 10.27
CA THR A 393 -23.25 19.89 10.41
C THR A 393 -22.40 18.98 11.28
N ILE A 394 -21.28 18.53 10.73
CA ILE A 394 -20.24 17.78 11.42
C ILE A 394 -19.00 18.67 11.56
N LYS A 395 -18.37 18.63 12.73
CA LYS A 395 -17.05 19.22 12.94
C LYS A 395 -16.05 18.10 13.17
N THR A 396 -14.94 18.15 12.46
CA THR A 396 -13.87 17.16 12.61
C THR A 396 -12.53 17.80 12.25
N SER A 397 -11.43 17.15 12.59
CA SER A 397 -10.11 17.60 12.19
C SER A 397 -9.58 16.82 10.99
N SER A 398 -8.74 17.47 10.19
CA SER A 398 -7.94 16.85 9.12
C SER A 398 -6.55 17.49 9.06
N PHE A 399 -5.60 16.74 8.52
CA PHE A 399 -4.18 17.12 8.42
C PHE A 399 -3.78 17.63 7.02
N ALA A 400 -4.69 17.57 6.04
CA ALA A 400 -4.34 17.81 4.65
C ALA A 400 -4.49 19.30 4.24
N ALA A 401 -3.60 19.70 3.30
CA ALA A 401 -3.36 21.01 2.70
C ALA A 401 -2.26 21.90 3.33
N LYS A 402 -2.12 21.97 4.66
CA LYS A 402 -1.06 22.77 5.33
C LYS A 402 -0.04 21.97 6.14
N GLY A 403 -0.26 20.65 6.32
CA GLY A 403 0.58 19.82 7.19
C GLY A 403 0.33 20.04 8.69
N GLU A 404 -0.65 20.86 9.04
CA GLU A 404 -1.14 21.11 10.39
C GLU A 404 -2.58 20.59 10.53
N GLU A 405 -2.98 20.28 11.76
CA GLU A 405 -4.33 19.84 12.06
C GLU A 405 -5.28 21.03 12.09
N GLU A 406 -6.30 21.03 11.24
CA GLU A 406 -7.33 22.07 11.20
C GLU A 406 -8.71 21.51 11.48
N GLU A 407 -9.53 22.25 12.24
CA GLU A 407 -10.96 21.95 12.38
C GLU A 407 -11.70 22.33 11.10
N ILE A 408 -12.39 21.36 10.52
CA ILE A 408 -13.19 21.49 9.31
C ILE A 408 -14.66 21.27 9.66
N GLU A 409 -15.49 22.21 9.22
CA GLU A 409 -16.94 22.08 9.27
C GLU A 409 -17.45 21.49 7.95
N ILE A 410 -18.17 20.38 8.07
CA ILE A 410 -18.70 19.57 6.97
C ILE A 410 -20.23 19.66 7.00
N GLU A 411 -20.81 20.08 5.90
CA GLU A 411 -22.23 20.01 5.61
C GLU A 411 -22.54 18.66 4.95
N VAL A 412 -23.39 17.87 5.59
CA VAL A 412 -23.87 16.59 5.06
C VAL A 412 -25.35 16.70 4.74
N SER A 413 -25.76 16.16 3.60
CA SER A 413 -27.18 16.09 3.24
C SER A 413 -27.48 14.85 2.41
N LEU A 414 -28.73 14.40 2.46
CA LEU A 414 -29.26 13.48 1.45
C LEU A 414 -29.84 14.35 0.33
N PRO A 415 -29.22 14.38 -0.87
CA PRO A 415 -29.66 15.23 -1.98
C PRO A 415 -30.95 14.70 -2.59
N GLU A 416 -31.80 15.58 -3.12
CA GLU A 416 -32.98 15.16 -3.87
C GLU A 416 -32.59 14.22 -5.03
N LEU A 417 -33.30 13.10 -5.17
CA LEU A 417 -33.09 12.15 -6.26
C LEU A 417 -34.26 12.24 -7.24
N ALA A 418 -33.96 12.34 -8.54
CA ALA A 418 -34.97 12.25 -9.59
C ALA A 418 -35.72 10.90 -9.52
N GLU A 419 -36.93 10.81 -10.08
CA GLU A 419 -37.64 9.53 -10.20
C GLU A 419 -36.81 8.54 -11.05
N MET A 420 -36.50 7.37 -10.49
CA MET A 420 -35.96 6.24 -11.25
C MET A 420 -37.14 5.47 -11.87
N LYS A 421 -36.94 4.87 -13.05
CA LYS A 421 -37.95 3.97 -13.62
C LYS A 421 -38.15 2.80 -12.67
N ALA A 422 -39.42 2.53 -12.35
CA ALA A 422 -39.84 1.43 -11.49
C ALA A 422 -39.68 0.10 -12.22
N ASN A 423 -38.45 -0.36 -12.42
CA ASN A 423 -38.22 -1.79 -12.60
C ASN A 423 -37.84 -2.34 -11.22
N GLU A 424 -38.77 -3.13 -10.69
CA GLU A 424 -38.71 -4.02 -9.52
C GLU A 424 -37.31 -4.25 -8.91
N TYR A 425 -36.83 -3.31 -8.09
CA TYR A 425 -35.65 -3.49 -7.23
C TYR A 425 -36.10 -4.03 -5.87
N LEU A 426 -36.48 -5.31 -5.83
CA LEU A 426 -36.75 -6.09 -4.62
C LEU A 426 -35.86 -7.32 -4.56
#